data_AF-R7S2M7-F1
#
_entry.id   AF-R7S2M7-F1
#
_cell.length_a   1.000
_cell.length_b   1.000
_cell.length_c   1.000
_cell.angle_alpha   90.00
_cell.angle_beta   90.00
_cell.angle_gamma   90.00
#
_symmetry.space_group_name_H-M   'P 1'
#
loop_
_entity.id
_entity.type
_entity.pdbx_description
1 polymer ?
#
loop_
_entity_poly.entity_id
_entity_poly.type
_entity_poly.pdbx_seq_one_letter_code
_entity_poly.pdbx_strand_id
1 'polypeptide(L)'
;MAGSRMFWSASIFALALFVSSTTAQVSVWGQCGGTGYTGATTCASGLVCTEQNEYYWQCLPGTASTTVGSTTSTSRTTTSSTTSASSPASTCLTVDTTSHCGQWDNITAGPYSLLLDQWGSGGASSGSDCASLTSLCGSTIAWTNTWTWTGGTGVKSFTDIMLNQGLNKQLTAIKSIPSTWTWSQSSTGTVVADVAYDLFTSATPGGSNAYEIMIWLANYNAGPISYTYGSDGSPTPVASNLSLGGHTWNLYYGSNGSNYVYSFLPTSGTITSFSADLNLFLQYLSTSQTLSSSQYLTTVQAGTEATSGSATLTTTAYSVVVN
;
A
#
# COMPACT_ATOMS: atom_id res chain seq x y z
N MET A 1 9.86 -77.02 58.22
CA MET A 1 8.56 -76.47 57.76
C MET A 1 8.84 -75.01 57.37
N ALA A 2 9.22 -74.75 56.11
CA ALA A 2 8.34 -74.19 55.06
C ALA A 2 7.57 -72.97 55.60
N GLY A 3 7.98 -71.72 55.34
CA GLY A 3 7.85 -70.99 54.06
C GLY A 3 6.83 -69.87 54.30
N SER A 4 7.14 -68.57 54.11
CA SER A 4 6.77 -67.85 52.88
C SER A 4 7.34 -66.42 52.94
N ARG A 5 7.97 -65.97 51.85
CA ARG A 5 8.44 -64.60 51.64
C ARG A 5 7.32 -63.79 50.97
N MET A 6 6.87 -62.71 51.59
CA MET A 6 5.96 -61.74 50.96
C MET A 6 6.77 -60.75 50.12
N PHE A 7 6.52 -60.75 48.82
CA PHE A 7 6.97 -59.75 47.86
C PHE A 7 5.95 -58.61 47.84
N TRP A 8 6.39 -57.36 48.04
CA TRP A 8 5.57 -56.17 47.81
C TRP A 8 5.98 -55.56 46.47
N SER A 9 5.08 -55.61 45.49
CA SER A 9 5.28 -54.99 44.17
C SER A 9 4.92 -53.51 44.24
N ALA A 10 5.91 -52.64 44.01
CA ALA A 10 5.68 -51.22 43.80
C ALA A 10 5.14 -51.00 42.38
N SER A 11 3.89 -50.54 42.27
CA SER A 11 3.33 -50.09 40.99
C SER A 11 3.72 -48.63 40.77
N ILE A 12 4.61 -48.39 39.80
CA ILE A 12 4.99 -47.06 39.33
C ILE A 12 3.95 -46.62 38.29
N PHE A 13 3.08 -45.67 38.65
CA PHE A 13 2.22 -44.97 37.69
C PHE A 13 3.09 -43.96 36.92
N ALA A 14 3.35 -44.23 35.64
CA ALA A 14 4.00 -43.28 34.74
C ALA A 14 2.98 -42.22 34.30
N LEU A 15 3.10 -41.00 34.82
CA LEU A 15 2.35 -39.83 34.40
C LEU A 15 2.94 -39.33 33.07
N ALA A 16 2.27 -39.62 31.95
CA ALA A 16 2.65 -39.08 30.64
C ALA A 16 2.34 -37.57 30.60
N LEU A 17 3.38 -36.75 30.61
CA LEU A 17 3.29 -35.32 30.32
C LEU A 17 3.06 -35.14 28.81
N PHE A 18 1.82 -34.82 28.43
CA PHE A 18 1.52 -34.33 27.08
C PHE A 18 2.05 -32.90 26.97
N VAL A 19 3.20 -32.74 26.31
CA VAL A 19 3.70 -31.42 25.92
C VAL A 19 2.86 -30.97 24.73
N SER A 20 1.87 -30.11 24.97
CA SER A 20 1.17 -29.40 23.89
C SER A 20 2.16 -28.46 23.22
N SER A 21 2.64 -28.81 22.03
CA SER A 21 3.35 -27.88 21.17
C SER A 21 2.36 -26.82 20.69
N THR A 22 2.35 -25.66 21.33
CA THR A 22 1.61 -24.51 20.81
C THR A 22 2.30 -24.04 19.54
N THR A 23 1.74 -24.35 18.37
CA THR A 23 2.15 -23.70 17.13
C THR A 23 1.81 -22.22 17.26
N ALA A 24 2.81 -21.34 17.32
CA ALA A 24 2.58 -19.90 17.31
C ALA A 24 1.86 -19.56 15.99
N GLN A 25 0.59 -19.15 16.08
CA GLN A 25 -0.14 -18.68 14.92
C GLN A 25 0.25 -17.23 14.64
N VAL A 26 0.48 -16.91 13.37
CA VAL A 26 0.79 -15.55 12.93
C VAL A 26 -0.49 -14.72 12.93
N SER A 27 -0.48 -13.58 13.62
CA SER A 27 -1.61 -12.64 13.64
C SER A 27 -1.86 -12.01 12.26
N VAL A 28 -3.01 -11.39 12.09
CA VAL A 28 -3.32 -10.61 10.89
C VAL A 28 -2.20 -9.61 10.59
N TRP A 29 -1.80 -9.51 9.32
CA TRP A 29 -0.69 -8.71 8.79
C TRP A 29 0.72 -9.17 9.18
N GLY A 30 0.87 -10.29 9.90
CA GLY A 30 2.20 -10.86 10.18
C GLY A 30 2.80 -11.61 9.00
N GLN A 31 4.13 -11.68 8.93
CA GLN A 31 4.84 -12.50 7.95
C GLN A 31 4.63 -13.99 8.24
N CYS A 32 4.31 -14.77 7.21
CA CYS A 32 4.04 -16.21 7.30
C CYS A 32 4.84 -17.04 6.30
N GLY A 33 5.76 -16.42 5.55
CA GLY A 33 6.57 -17.09 4.55
C GLY A 33 7.50 -16.14 3.79
N GLY A 34 8.13 -16.68 2.74
CA GLY A 34 9.12 -16.00 1.91
C GLY A 34 10.53 -16.61 2.02
N THR A 35 11.34 -16.44 0.98
CA THR A 35 12.72 -16.94 0.91
C THR A 35 13.55 -16.45 2.09
N GLY A 36 14.05 -17.39 2.90
CA GLY A 36 14.87 -17.12 4.09
C GLY A 36 14.11 -16.90 5.40
N TYR A 37 12.77 -16.90 5.39
CA TYR A 37 11.96 -16.77 6.61
C TYR A 37 11.95 -18.08 7.42
N THR A 38 12.27 -18.00 8.72
CA THR A 38 12.34 -19.15 9.65
C THR A 38 11.31 -19.11 10.78
N GLY A 39 10.40 -18.14 10.74
CA GLY A 39 9.35 -17.96 11.75
C GLY A 39 8.13 -18.86 11.54
N ALA A 40 7.05 -18.54 12.25
CA ALA A 40 5.79 -19.26 12.14
C ALA A 40 5.14 -19.07 10.75
N THR A 41 4.66 -20.16 10.15
CA THR A 41 4.06 -20.16 8.80
C THR A 41 2.55 -20.35 8.80
N THR A 42 1.96 -20.67 9.95
CA THR A 42 0.52 -20.89 10.09
C THR A 42 -0.15 -19.61 10.57
N CYS A 43 -1.04 -19.02 9.76
CA CYS A 43 -1.84 -17.87 10.17
C CYS A 43 -2.92 -18.25 11.20
N ALA A 44 -3.34 -17.29 12.02
CA ALA A 44 -4.49 -17.46 12.91
C ALA A 44 -5.78 -17.78 12.11
N SER A 45 -6.77 -18.37 12.79
CA SER A 45 -8.03 -18.77 12.15
C SER A 45 -8.70 -17.60 11.43
N GLY A 46 -9.20 -17.83 10.21
CA GLY A 46 -9.82 -16.81 9.35
C GLY A 46 -8.83 -15.95 8.54
N LEU A 47 -7.54 -16.31 8.56
CA LEU A 47 -6.49 -15.68 7.79
C LEU A 47 -5.84 -16.66 6.81
N VAL A 48 -5.34 -16.15 5.69
CA VAL A 48 -4.65 -16.93 4.65
C VAL A 48 -3.25 -16.36 4.44
N CYS A 49 -2.25 -17.25 4.46
CA CYS A 49 -0.88 -16.87 4.13
C CYS A 49 -0.77 -16.63 2.62
N THR A 50 -0.61 -15.37 2.23
CA THR A 50 -0.63 -14.94 0.83
C THR A 50 0.74 -14.38 0.45
N GLU A 51 1.32 -14.89 -0.63
CA GLU A 51 2.58 -14.40 -1.19
C GLU A 51 2.41 -12.95 -1.68
N GLN A 52 3.22 -12.02 -1.15
CA GLN A 52 3.29 -10.64 -1.65
C GLN A 52 4.46 -10.48 -2.63
N ASN A 53 5.60 -11.09 -2.31
CA ASN A 53 6.76 -11.25 -3.18
C ASN A 53 7.58 -12.47 -2.74
N GLU A 54 8.65 -12.79 -3.49
CA GLU A 54 9.50 -13.96 -3.25
C GLU A 54 10.05 -14.04 -1.81
N TYR A 55 10.33 -12.89 -1.18
CA TYR A 55 10.94 -12.83 0.15
C TYR A 55 9.93 -12.60 1.28
N TYR A 56 8.68 -12.28 0.98
CA TYR A 56 7.69 -11.88 2.00
C TYR A 56 6.27 -12.36 1.66
N TRP A 57 5.75 -13.26 2.50
CA TRP A 57 4.35 -13.70 2.46
C TRP A 57 3.64 -13.26 3.74
N GLN A 58 2.36 -12.88 3.67
CA GLN A 58 1.64 -12.22 4.75
C GLN A 58 0.30 -12.89 5.08
N CYS A 59 -0.05 -12.94 6.37
CA CYS A 59 -1.37 -13.40 6.81
C CYS A 59 -2.43 -12.32 6.57
N LEU A 60 -3.31 -12.55 5.61
CA LEU A 60 -4.36 -11.62 5.22
C LEU A 60 -5.76 -12.13 5.62
N PRO A 61 -6.73 -11.25 5.91
CA PRO A 61 -8.13 -11.66 6.09
C PRO A 61 -8.67 -12.40 4.86
N GLY A 62 -9.23 -13.60 5.05
CA GLY A 62 -9.80 -14.39 3.96
C GLY A 62 -10.36 -15.73 4.43
N THR A 63 -11.42 -16.22 3.77
CA THR A 63 -11.92 -17.58 4.03
C THR A 63 -10.95 -18.60 3.44
N ALA A 64 -10.30 -19.38 4.30
CA ALA A 64 -9.45 -20.50 3.89
C ALA A 64 -10.26 -21.47 3.01
N SER A 65 -10.00 -21.49 1.71
CA SER A 65 -10.44 -22.58 0.84
C SER A 65 -9.55 -23.78 1.12
N THR A 66 -10.11 -24.76 1.81
CA THR A 66 -9.54 -26.10 1.96
C THR A 66 -9.40 -26.75 0.58
N THR A 67 -8.23 -26.60 -0.03
CA THR A 67 -7.81 -27.50 -1.13
C THR A 67 -6.64 -28.32 -0.62
N VAL A 68 -6.97 -29.46 -0.03
CA VAL A 68 -6.01 -30.52 0.28
C VAL A 68 -5.52 -31.10 -1.04
N GLY A 69 -4.21 -31.07 -1.27
CA GLY A 69 -3.58 -31.63 -2.46
C GLY A 69 -2.08 -31.76 -2.30
N SER A 70 -1.65 -32.64 -1.39
CA SER A 70 -0.25 -33.06 -1.25
C SER A 70 0.03 -34.17 -2.25
N THR A 71 0.97 -33.96 -3.17
CA THR A 71 1.72 -35.04 -3.82
C THR A 71 3.19 -34.66 -3.90
N THR A 72 3.97 -35.34 -3.08
CA THR A 72 5.42 -35.43 -3.10
C THR A 72 5.92 -35.82 -4.50
N SER A 73 6.78 -34.99 -5.11
CA SER A 73 7.54 -35.38 -6.30
C SER A 73 9.03 -35.16 -6.05
N THR A 74 9.78 -36.24 -6.27
CA THR A 74 11.21 -36.41 -6.06
C THR A 74 12.01 -35.53 -7.03
N SER A 75 12.91 -34.71 -6.49
CA SER A 75 13.86 -33.91 -7.28
C SER A 75 14.78 -34.82 -8.10
N ARG A 76 14.72 -34.68 -9.43
CA ARG A 76 15.73 -35.20 -10.36
C ARG A 76 16.33 -33.99 -11.09
N THR A 77 17.61 -33.76 -10.87
CA THR A 77 18.40 -32.70 -11.47
C THR A 77 18.48 -32.87 -12.99
N THR A 78 17.68 -32.12 -13.73
CA THR A 78 17.85 -31.91 -15.17
C THR A 78 18.33 -30.50 -15.40
N THR A 79 19.55 -30.38 -15.93
CA THR A 79 20.16 -29.14 -16.42
C THR A 79 19.36 -28.66 -17.64
N SER A 80 18.32 -27.89 -17.40
CA SER A 80 17.55 -27.22 -18.45
C SER A 80 18.19 -25.87 -18.75
N SER A 81 18.77 -25.74 -19.94
CA SER A 81 19.18 -24.46 -20.51
C SER A 81 17.95 -23.56 -20.65
N THR A 82 17.84 -22.55 -19.79
CA THR A 82 16.84 -21.49 -19.88
C THR A 82 17.13 -20.62 -21.11
N THR A 83 16.45 -20.89 -22.21
CA THR A 83 16.21 -19.87 -23.23
C THR A 83 15.30 -18.82 -22.60
N SER A 84 15.86 -17.65 -22.26
CA SER A 84 15.12 -16.47 -21.86
C SER A 84 14.10 -16.11 -22.94
N ALA A 85 12.85 -16.51 -22.74
CA ALA A 85 11.75 -16.02 -23.55
C ALA A 85 11.61 -14.53 -23.26
N SER A 86 12.00 -13.69 -24.21
CA SER A 86 11.69 -12.26 -24.19
C SER A 86 10.17 -12.11 -24.13
N SER A 87 9.65 -11.62 -23.00
CA SER A 87 8.24 -11.23 -22.87
C SER A 87 7.89 -10.28 -24.03
N PRO A 88 6.74 -10.46 -24.72
CA PRO A 88 6.38 -9.58 -25.82
C PRO A 88 6.32 -8.13 -25.31
N ALA A 89 7.04 -7.23 -25.97
CA ALA A 89 7.01 -5.81 -25.64
C ALA A 89 5.57 -5.30 -25.73
N SER A 90 5.06 -4.74 -24.63
CA SER A 90 3.73 -4.14 -24.58
C SER A 90 3.60 -3.04 -25.63
N THR A 91 2.52 -3.04 -26.41
CA THR A 91 2.26 -1.99 -27.39
C THR A 91 1.96 -0.67 -26.69
N CYS A 92 2.57 0.42 -27.16
CA CYS A 92 2.36 1.76 -26.63
C CYS A 92 1.24 2.49 -27.39
N LEU A 93 0.39 3.18 -26.63
CA LEU A 93 -0.63 4.08 -27.16
C LEU A 93 0.00 5.45 -27.44
N THR A 94 -0.51 6.13 -28.47
CA THR A 94 -0.20 7.56 -28.65
C THR A 94 -0.92 8.36 -27.56
N VAL A 95 -0.17 9.19 -26.84
CA VAL A 95 -0.67 10.07 -25.77
C VAL A 95 -0.26 11.51 -26.07
N ASP A 96 -0.96 12.47 -25.47
CA ASP A 96 -0.54 13.87 -25.50
C ASP A 96 0.68 14.06 -24.59
N THR A 97 1.83 14.34 -25.21
CA THR A 97 3.10 14.57 -24.51
C THR A 97 3.44 16.05 -24.37
N THR A 98 2.50 16.95 -24.65
CA THR A 98 2.73 18.38 -24.44
C THR A 98 2.74 18.72 -22.95
N SER A 99 3.34 19.87 -22.62
CA SER A 99 3.36 20.37 -21.25
C SER A 99 2.09 21.15 -20.96
N HIS A 100 1.38 20.73 -19.92
CA HIS A 100 0.15 21.37 -19.43
C HIS A 100 0.44 22.05 -18.10
N CYS A 101 -0.05 23.28 -17.93
CA CYS A 101 0.27 24.12 -16.76
C CYS A 101 -0.97 24.86 -16.23
N GLY A 102 -2.14 24.64 -16.83
CA GLY A 102 -3.39 25.24 -16.38
C GLY A 102 -3.83 24.63 -15.05
N GLN A 103 -4.46 25.47 -14.23
CA GLN A 103 -4.84 25.12 -12.86
C GLN A 103 -5.67 23.82 -12.78
N TRP A 104 -6.52 23.59 -13.79
CA TRP A 104 -7.48 22.50 -13.87
C TRP A 104 -7.31 21.67 -15.15
N ASP A 105 -6.13 21.71 -15.76
CA ASP A 105 -5.85 20.90 -16.95
C ASP A 105 -6.03 19.40 -16.61
N ASN A 106 -6.70 18.68 -17.50
CA ASN A 106 -7.02 17.25 -17.36
C ASN A 106 -6.78 16.55 -18.70
N ILE A 107 -5.92 15.53 -18.70
CA ILE A 107 -5.49 14.82 -19.89
C ILE A 107 -5.75 13.34 -19.72
N THR A 108 -6.73 12.81 -20.45
CA THR A 108 -7.06 11.38 -20.44
C THR A 108 -6.11 10.57 -21.31
N ALA A 109 -5.59 9.47 -20.78
CA ALA A 109 -4.77 8.50 -21.49
C ALA A 109 -5.09 7.06 -21.06
N GLY A 110 -5.76 6.31 -21.94
CA GLY A 110 -6.20 4.94 -21.64
C GLY A 110 -7.13 4.89 -20.41
N PRO A 111 -6.82 4.08 -19.39
CA PRO A 111 -7.64 4.01 -18.17
C PRO A 111 -7.34 5.14 -17.18
N TYR A 112 -6.49 6.12 -17.52
CA TYR A 112 -6.00 7.15 -16.61
C TYR A 112 -6.35 8.56 -17.04
N SER A 113 -6.27 9.51 -16.11
CA SER A 113 -6.22 10.95 -16.38
C SER A 113 -5.07 11.59 -15.59
N LEU A 114 -4.26 12.42 -16.24
CA LEU A 114 -3.36 13.36 -15.59
C LEU A 114 -4.14 14.60 -15.18
N LEU A 115 -4.13 14.93 -13.90
CA LEU A 115 -4.79 16.10 -13.33
C LEU A 115 -3.71 17.03 -12.75
N LEU A 116 -3.76 18.32 -13.09
CA LEU A 116 -2.85 19.31 -12.50
C LEU A 116 -3.31 19.78 -11.11
N ASP A 117 -4.62 19.71 -10.84
CA ASP A 117 -5.27 19.97 -9.56
C ASP A 117 -4.56 21.01 -8.66
N GLN A 118 -4.38 22.23 -9.19
CA GLN A 118 -3.68 23.31 -8.50
C GLN A 118 -4.66 24.09 -7.60
N TRP A 119 -5.41 23.37 -6.78
CA TRP A 119 -6.53 23.90 -5.99
C TRP A 119 -6.10 24.96 -4.96
N GLY A 120 -4.89 24.83 -4.41
CA GLY A 120 -4.35 25.70 -3.38
C GLY A 120 -3.44 26.82 -3.92
N SER A 121 -3.23 26.90 -5.23
CA SER A 121 -2.31 27.85 -5.87
C SER A 121 -2.55 29.30 -5.50
N GLY A 122 -3.81 29.71 -5.29
CA GLY A 122 -4.18 31.05 -4.85
C GLY A 122 -3.65 31.45 -3.46
N GLY A 123 -3.19 30.48 -2.66
CA GLY A 123 -2.53 30.72 -1.38
C GLY A 123 -1.03 31.00 -1.49
N ALA A 124 -0.41 30.80 -2.66
CA ALA A 124 1.00 31.11 -2.90
C ALA A 124 1.19 32.60 -3.25
N SER A 125 2.36 33.16 -2.94
CA SER A 125 2.74 34.49 -3.44
C SER A 125 3.16 34.44 -4.92
N SER A 126 3.74 33.32 -5.34
CA SER A 126 4.10 33.03 -6.73
C SER A 126 4.39 31.55 -6.89
N GLY A 127 4.35 31.08 -8.13
CA GLY A 127 4.69 29.70 -8.46
C GLY A 127 4.07 29.25 -9.77
N SER A 128 4.34 28.00 -10.11
CA SER A 128 3.80 27.31 -11.27
C SER A 128 3.90 25.81 -11.04
N ASP A 129 2.96 25.06 -11.61
CA ASP A 129 3.01 23.61 -11.68
C ASP A 129 2.66 23.20 -13.11
N CYS A 130 3.52 22.38 -13.71
CA CYS A 130 3.36 21.86 -15.05
C CYS A 130 3.60 20.35 -15.06
N ALA A 131 2.86 19.64 -15.92
CA ALA A 131 3.03 18.22 -16.10
C ALA A 131 2.83 17.77 -17.56
N SER A 132 3.40 16.62 -17.88
CA SER A 132 3.27 16.00 -19.20
C SER A 132 3.31 14.48 -19.07
N LEU A 133 2.47 13.80 -19.86
CA LEU A 133 2.61 12.36 -20.05
C LEU A 133 3.84 12.08 -20.91
N THR A 134 4.58 11.02 -20.61
CA THR A 134 5.76 10.62 -21.39
C THR A 134 5.52 9.34 -22.16
N SER A 135 4.72 8.40 -21.62
CA SER A 135 4.31 7.21 -22.35
C SER A 135 3.12 6.52 -21.69
N LEU A 136 2.44 5.67 -22.47
CA LEU A 136 1.48 4.67 -21.99
C LEU A 136 1.68 3.39 -22.80
N CYS A 137 2.21 2.34 -22.16
CA CYS A 137 2.47 1.05 -22.80
C CYS A 137 1.76 -0.07 -22.03
N GLY A 138 0.84 -0.76 -22.71
CA GLY A 138 -0.11 -1.64 -22.02
C GLY A 138 -0.93 -0.85 -20.98
N SER A 139 -0.82 -1.23 -19.70
CA SER A 139 -1.45 -0.55 -18.56
C SER A 139 -0.50 0.35 -17.77
N THR A 140 0.75 0.52 -18.22
CA THR A 140 1.78 1.29 -17.52
C THR A 140 1.89 2.69 -18.11
N ILE A 141 1.61 3.70 -17.30
CA ILE A 141 1.73 5.12 -17.64
C ILE A 141 2.98 5.72 -17.01
N ALA A 142 3.56 6.71 -17.67
CA ALA A 142 4.70 7.47 -17.20
C ALA A 142 4.45 8.96 -17.43
N TRP A 143 4.94 9.81 -16.53
CA TRP A 143 4.76 11.25 -16.60
C TRP A 143 5.89 11.99 -15.86
N THR A 144 5.98 13.28 -16.14
CA THR A 144 6.82 14.21 -15.40
C THR A 144 5.95 15.34 -14.87
N ASN A 145 6.23 15.76 -13.64
CA ASN A 145 5.61 16.93 -13.02
C ASN A 145 6.71 17.82 -12.44
N THR A 146 6.77 19.07 -12.89
CA THR A 146 7.71 20.09 -12.44
C THR A 146 6.94 21.24 -11.82
N TRP A 147 7.29 21.57 -10.58
CA TRP A 147 6.60 22.61 -9.84
C TRP A 147 7.57 23.50 -9.06
N THR A 148 7.13 24.75 -8.86
CA THR A 148 7.75 25.74 -7.99
C THR A 148 6.65 26.47 -7.25
N TRP A 149 6.71 26.51 -5.92
CA TRP A 149 5.77 27.26 -5.09
C TRP A 149 6.49 28.10 -4.05
N THR A 150 6.14 29.38 -3.96
CA THR A 150 6.73 30.33 -3.01
C THR A 150 5.63 31.00 -2.19
N GLY A 151 5.87 31.13 -0.89
CA GLY A 151 4.98 31.84 0.03
C GLY A 151 3.72 31.07 0.42
N GLY A 152 3.02 31.63 1.42
CA GLY A 152 1.80 31.04 1.98
C GLY A 152 2.04 29.80 2.86
N THR A 153 0.94 29.18 3.29
CA THR A 153 0.90 27.91 4.01
C THR A 153 -0.01 26.93 3.27
N GLY A 154 -0.01 25.65 3.66
CA GLY A 154 -0.85 24.61 3.05
C GLY A 154 -0.42 24.16 1.66
N VAL A 155 -1.05 23.09 1.18
CA VAL A 155 -0.81 22.50 -0.14
C VAL A 155 -1.27 23.45 -1.25
N LYS A 156 -0.55 23.45 -2.39
CA LYS A 156 -0.81 24.30 -3.55
C LYS A 156 -1.37 23.51 -4.73
N SER A 157 -0.89 22.29 -4.92
CA SER A 157 -1.34 21.38 -5.96
C SER A 157 -1.22 19.93 -5.50
N PHE A 158 -2.08 19.07 -6.04
CA PHE A 158 -1.93 17.62 -6.03
C PHE A 158 -1.89 17.11 -7.47
N THR A 159 -0.78 17.34 -8.17
CA THR A 159 -0.66 16.87 -9.55
C THR A 159 -0.52 15.35 -9.58
N ASP A 160 -1.48 14.66 -10.19
CA ASP A 160 -1.67 13.22 -10.03
C ASP A 160 -2.10 12.48 -11.31
N ILE A 161 -1.93 11.17 -11.28
CA ILE A 161 -2.64 10.26 -12.18
C ILE A 161 -3.83 9.63 -11.44
N MET A 162 -5.04 9.88 -11.97
CA MET A 162 -6.28 9.28 -11.53
C MET A 162 -6.64 8.06 -12.38
N LEU A 163 -7.03 6.95 -11.75
CA LEU A 163 -7.64 5.80 -12.42
C LEU A 163 -9.11 6.08 -12.74
N ASN A 164 -9.54 5.86 -13.98
CA ASN A 164 -10.90 6.12 -14.47
C ASN A 164 -11.80 4.87 -14.52
N GLN A 165 -11.30 3.70 -14.10
CA GLN A 165 -11.99 2.41 -14.28
C GLN A 165 -12.03 1.59 -13.00
N GLY A 166 -13.05 0.75 -12.87
CA GLY A 166 -13.20 -0.17 -11.73
C GLY A 166 -13.59 0.48 -10.40
N LEU A 167 -13.88 1.78 -10.40
CA LEU A 167 -14.33 2.57 -9.25
C LEU A 167 -15.83 2.37 -8.95
N ASN A 168 -16.30 3.00 -7.87
CA ASN A 168 -17.66 2.95 -7.36
C ASN A 168 -18.11 1.53 -6.95
N LYS A 169 -17.17 0.71 -6.49
CA LYS A 169 -17.42 -0.62 -5.91
C LYS A 169 -17.39 -0.54 -4.39
N GLN A 170 -18.25 -1.30 -3.71
CA GLN A 170 -18.12 -1.45 -2.25
C GLN A 170 -16.78 -2.10 -1.90
N LEU A 171 -16.19 -1.72 -0.76
CA LEU A 171 -14.90 -2.28 -0.33
C LEU A 171 -14.97 -3.81 -0.18
N THR A 172 -16.10 -4.36 0.27
CA THR A 172 -16.34 -5.82 0.34
C THR A 172 -16.36 -6.52 -1.01
N ALA A 173 -16.59 -5.81 -2.12
CA ALA A 173 -16.63 -6.38 -3.46
C ALA A 173 -15.25 -6.32 -4.17
N ILE A 174 -14.29 -5.57 -3.62
CA ILE A 174 -12.95 -5.41 -4.19
C ILE A 174 -12.07 -6.57 -3.72
N LYS A 175 -11.57 -7.35 -4.69
CA LYS A 175 -10.69 -8.48 -4.41
C LYS A 175 -9.26 -8.03 -4.21
N SER A 176 -8.78 -7.15 -5.09
CA SER A 176 -7.43 -6.61 -5.05
C SER A 176 -7.34 -5.30 -5.80
N ILE A 177 -6.37 -4.48 -5.40
CA ILE A 177 -5.95 -3.25 -6.05
C ILE A 177 -4.43 -3.31 -6.27
N PRO A 178 -3.92 -4.23 -7.12
CA PRO A 178 -2.50 -4.32 -7.37
C PRO A 178 -2.01 -3.03 -8.05
N SER A 179 -0.93 -2.47 -7.51
CA SER A 179 -0.31 -1.27 -8.04
C SER A 179 1.21 -1.37 -8.00
N THR A 180 1.84 -0.80 -9.04
CA THR A 180 3.28 -0.58 -9.11
C THR A 180 3.55 0.89 -9.38
N TRP A 181 4.59 1.44 -8.76
CA TRP A 181 5.02 2.82 -8.99
C TRP A 181 6.52 2.96 -8.81
N THR A 182 7.21 3.30 -9.89
CA THR A 182 8.63 3.64 -9.92
C THR A 182 8.79 5.10 -10.32
N TRP A 183 9.40 5.87 -9.43
CA TRP A 183 9.55 7.31 -9.58
C TRP A 183 10.85 7.81 -8.97
N SER A 184 11.20 9.06 -9.29
CA SER A 184 12.31 9.79 -8.69
C SER A 184 11.96 11.26 -8.57
N GLN A 185 12.58 11.98 -7.64
CA GLN A 185 12.41 13.43 -7.52
C GLN A 185 13.76 14.13 -7.44
N SER A 186 13.95 15.14 -8.30
CA SER A 186 15.02 16.12 -8.15
C SER A 186 14.46 17.38 -7.51
N SER A 187 15.19 17.98 -6.56
CA SER A 187 14.77 19.20 -5.87
C SER A 187 15.87 20.26 -5.88
N THR A 188 15.49 21.53 -5.90
CA THR A 188 16.42 22.65 -5.69
C THR A 188 16.18 23.23 -4.31
N GLY A 189 17.16 23.07 -3.41
CA GLY A 189 17.03 23.51 -2.02
C GLY A 189 16.06 22.65 -1.20
N THR A 190 15.52 23.23 -0.14
CA THR A 190 14.52 22.58 0.72
C THR A 190 13.14 22.68 0.08
N VAL A 191 12.42 21.56 0.06
CA VAL A 191 11.04 21.48 -0.41
C VAL A 191 10.13 21.02 0.73
N VAL A 192 8.87 21.44 0.67
CA VAL A 192 7.77 20.92 1.48
C VAL A 192 6.80 20.23 0.53
N ALA A 193 6.80 18.91 0.53
CA ALA A 193 5.93 18.09 -0.31
C ALA A 193 5.86 16.64 0.19
N ASP A 194 4.93 15.87 -0.35
CA ASP A 194 4.94 14.41 -0.30
C ASP A 194 4.93 13.80 -1.70
N VAL A 195 5.00 12.47 -1.76
CA VAL A 195 4.63 11.68 -2.94
C VAL A 195 3.73 10.58 -2.43
N ALA A 196 2.48 10.52 -2.87
CA ALA A 196 1.46 9.70 -2.23
C ALA A 196 0.49 9.08 -3.23
N TYR A 197 -0.03 7.90 -2.86
CA TYR A 197 -1.35 7.50 -3.34
C TYR A 197 -2.40 8.24 -2.53
N ASP A 198 -3.51 8.58 -3.18
CA ASP A 198 -4.67 9.16 -2.53
C ASP A 198 -5.96 8.45 -2.99
N LEU A 199 -6.68 7.89 -2.03
CA LEU A 199 -7.89 7.10 -2.27
C LEU A 199 -9.04 7.72 -1.52
N PHE A 200 -10.18 7.88 -2.19
CA PHE A 200 -11.40 8.36 -1.54
C PHE A 200 -12.46 7.27 -1.49
N THR A 201 -13.24 7.31 -0.42
CA THR A 201 -14.43 6.49 -0.28
C THR A 201 -15.65 7.31 0.09
N SER A 202 -16.83 6.79 -0.24
CA SER A 202 -18.12 7.43 0.02
C SER A 202 -19.15 6.42 0.55
N ALA A 203 -20.22 6.94 1.17
CA ALA A 203 -21.32 6.10 1.65
C ALA A 203 -22.19 5.49 0.53
N THR A 204 -22.18 6.10 -0.66
CA THR A 204 -22.97 5.69 -1.83
C THR A 204 -22.10 5.71 -3.08
N PRO A 205 -22.37 4.89 -4.11
CA PRO A 205 -21.61 4.92 -5.36
C PRO A 205 -21.59 6.34 -5.95
N GLY A 206 -20.40 6.89 -6.23
CA GLY A 206 -20.22 8.25 -6.77
C GLY A 206 -20.64 9.39 -5.84
N GLY A 207 -20.85 9.11 -4.55
CA GLY A 207 -21.21 10.12 -3.55
C GLY A 207 -20.05 11.00 -3.12
N SER A 208 -20.34 11.97 -2.25
CA SER A 208 -19.32 12.82 -1.65
C SER A 208 -18.34 12.01 -0.79
N ASN A 209 -17.08 12.47 -0.78
CA ASN A 209 -16.00 11.86 0.00
C ASN A 209 -16.34 11.85 1.49
N ALA A 210 -16.23 10.68 2.11
CA ALA A 210 -16.40 10.47 3.54
C ALA A 210 -15.06 10.16 4.22
N TYR A 211 -14.22 9.36 3.56
CA TYR A 211 -12.85 9.11 3.97
C TYR A 211 -11.88 9.33 2.81
N GLU A 212 -10.70 9.81 3.18
CA GLU A 212 -9.49 9.93 2.37
C GLU A 212 -8.42 9.04 3.01
N ILE A 213 -7.77 8.25 2.17
CA ILE A 213 -6.78 7.27 2.57
C ILE A 213 -5.53 7.51 1.76
N MET A 214 -4.55 8.17 2.38
CA MET A 214 -3.28 8.48 1.77
C MET A 214 -2.23 7.43 2.13
N ILE A 215 -1.44 7.00 1.14
CA ILE A 215 -0.29 6.12 1.34
C ILE A 215 0.94 6.86 0.82
N TRP A 216 1.66 7.52 1.72
CA TRP A 216 2.78 8.39 1.39
C TRP A 216 4.02 7.53 1.11
N LEU A 217 4.56 7.57 -0.09
CA LEU A 217 5.83 6.93 -0.42
C LEU A 217 7.04 7.79 -0.04
N ALA A 218 6.83 9.10 0.13
CA ALA A 218 7.85 10.05 0.54
C ALA A 218 7.26 11.17 1.39
N ASN A 219 8.04 11.64 2.36
CA ASN A 219 7.76 12.87 3.08
C ASN A 219 8.98 13.79 2.99
N TYR A 220 8.83 14.91 2.28
CA TYR A 220 9.82 15.98 2.23
C TYR A 220 9.35 17.13 3.11
N ASN A 221 9.54 17.03 4.42
CA ASN A 221 9.22 18.09 5.41
C ASN A 221 7.74 18.50 5.50
N ALA A 222 6.82 17.66 5.04
CA ALA A 222 5.38 17.80 5.21
C ALA A 222 4.89 17.10 6.50
N GLY A 223 3.65 17.38 6.90
CA GLY A 223 3.01 16.75 8.06
C GLY A 223 1.65 16.19 7.68
N PRO A 224 1.32 14.92 8.01
CA PRO A 224 0.01 14.37 7.76
C PRO A 224 -1.05 15.04 8.65
N ILE A 225 -2.30 14.99 8.19
CA ILE A 225 -3.46 15.39 9.00
C ILE A 225 -3.59 14.45 10.20
N SER A 226 -3.62 15.02 11.41
CA SER A 226 -3.69 14.26 12.66
C SER A 226 -4.57 14.95 13.69
N TYR A 227 -5.27 14.17 14.52
CA TYR A 227 -5.91 14.64 15.75
C TYR A 227 -4.96 14.64 16.96
N THR A 228 -3.90 13.85 16.91
CA THR A 228 -2.99 13.64 18.03
C THR A 228 -1.61 14.22 17.71
N TYR A 229 -1.11 15.06 18.61
CA TYR A 229 0.21 15.69 18.51
C TYR A 229 0.98 15.51 19.82
N GLY A 230 2.29 15.32 19.69
CA GLY A 230 3.22 15.30 20.80
C GLY A 230 3.45 16.70 21.37
N SER A 231 4.12 16.76 22.52
CA SER A 231 4.51 18.04 23.14
C SER A 231 5.47 18.87 22.29
N ASP A 232 6.15 18.25 21.34
CA ASP A 232 7.04 18.86 20.35
C ASP A 232 6.28 19.41 19.13
N GLY A 233 4.96 19.23 19.05
CA GLY A 233 4.13 19.64 17.93
C GLY A 233 4.14 18.64 16.75
N SER A 234 4.83 17.50 16.88
CA SER A 234 4.85 16.48 15.85
C SER A 234 3.57 15.62 15.89
N PRO A 235 3.00 15.21 14.76
CA PRO A 235 1.87 14.31 14.76
C PRO A 235 2.28 12.97 15.39
N THR A 236 1.41 12.42 16.24
CA THR A 236 1.60 11.11 16.88
C THR A 236 0.78 10.08 16.14
N PRO A 237 1.37 8.95 15.71
CA PRO A 237 0.64 7.90 15.01
C PRO A 237 -0.39 7.22 15.92
N VAL A 238 -1.55 6.87 15.36
CA VAL A 238 -2.58 6.07 16.02
C VAL A 238 -2.29 4.57 15.96
N ALA A 239 -1.39 4.15 15.07
CA ALA A 239 -0.78 2.84 15.06
C ALA A 239 0.63 2.91 14.44
N SER A 240 1.58 2.12 14.97
CA SER A 240 2.98 2.16 14.53
C SER A 240 3.48 0.81 14.08
N ASN A 241 4.52 0.82 13.25
CA ASN A 241 5.22 -0.39 12.79
C ASN A 241 4.29 -1.41 12.10
N LEU A 242 3.28 -0.92 11.37
CA LEU A 242 2.37 -1.76 10.61
C LEU A 242 3.12 -2.35 9.41
N SER A 243 3.20 -3.67 9.31
CA SER A 243 3.76 -4.33 8.15
C SER A 243 2.64 -4.51 7.11
N LEU A 244 2.71 -3.83 5.97
CA LEU A 244 1.73 -3.92 4.88
C LEU A 244 2.45 -3.78 3.54
N GLY A 245 2.15 -4.65 2.58
CA GLY A 245 2.70 -4.56 1.22
C GLY A 245 4.23 -4.62 1.16
N GLY A 246 4.88 -5.35 2.08
CA GLY A 246 6.35 -5.46 2.14
C GLY A 246 7.07 -4.24 2.76
N HIS A 247 6.32 -3.27 3.30
CA HIS A 247 6.86 -2.07 3.94
C HIS A 247 6.32 -1.91 5.36
N THR A 248 6.96 -1.01 6.12
CA THR A 248 6.58 -0.71 7.50
C THR A 248 6.06 0.72 7.61
N TRP A 249 4.88 0.88 8.21
CA TRP A 249 4.12 2.13 8.21
C TRP A 249 3.75 2.59 9.62
N ASN A 250 3.74 3.90 9.80
CA ASN A 250 3.01 4.57 10.86
C ASN A 250 1.71 5.13 10.29
N LEU A 251 0.59 4.89 10.98
CA LEU A 251 -0.73 5.37 10.61
C LEU A 251 -1.08 6.61 11.42
N TYR A 252 -1.53 7.65 10.74
CA TYR A 252 -2.05 8.89 11.30
C TYR A 252 -3.53 9.03 10.97
N TYR A 253 -4.27 9.76 11.80
CA TYR A 253 -5.71 9.93 11.63
C TYR A 253 -6.17 11.32 12.06
N GLY A 254 -6.96 11.97 11.22
CA GLY A 254 -7.56 13.28 11.48
C GLY A 254 -8.74 13.60 10.57
N SER A 255 -9.03 14.89 10.40
CA SER A 255 -10.02 15.37 9.43
C SER A 255 -9.61 16.74 8.89
N ASN A 256 -9.85 16.95 7.58
CA ASN A 256 -9.70 18.25 6.91
C ASN A 256 -10.97 19.14 7.03
N GLY A 257 -11.99 18.69 7.78
CA GLY A 257 -13.29 19.35 7.92
C GLY A 257 -14.34 18.91 6.89
N SER A 258 -13.94 18.30 5.78
CA SER A 258 -14.83 17.74 4.74
C SER A 258 -14.96 16.22 4.85
N ASN A 259 -13.85 15.53 5.10
CA ASN A 259 -13.78 14.09 5.25
C ASN A 259 -12.81 13.72 6.39
N TYR A 260 -12.87 12.45 6.81
CA TYR A 260 -11.85 11.88 7.67
C TYR A 260 -10.62 11.49 6.83
N VAL A 261 -9.43 11.59 7.40
CA VAL A 261 -8.17 11.33 6.68
C VAL A 261 -7.35 10.32 7.46
N TYR A 262 -7.00 9.22 6.80
CA TYR A 262 -5.98 8.27 7.25
C TYR A 262 -4.74 8.42 6.38
N SER A 263 -3.57 8.58 6.99
CA SER A 263 -2.31 8.68 6.26
C SER A 263 -1.31 7.63 6.75
N PHE A 264 -0.88 6.75 5.85
CA PHE A 264 0.20 5.79 6.10
C PHE A 264 1.51 6.41 5.64
N LEU A 265 2.45 6.59 6.58
CA LEU A 265 3.79 7.10 6.29
C LEU A 265 4.84 6.01 6.59
N PRO A 266 5.88 5.86 5.75
CA PRO A 266 6.93 4.88 5.99
C PRO A 266 7.67 5.21 7.27
N THR A 267 8.05 4.19 8.03
CA THR A 267 8.84 4.38 9.26
C THR A 267 10.28 4.81 8.97
N SER A 268 10.76 4.62 7.74
CA SER A 268 12.09 5.03 7.33
C SER A 268 12.21 5.25 5.83
N GLY A 269 13.00 6.26 5.47
CA GLY A 269 13.42 6.51 4.08
C GLY A 269 12.29 6.88 3.14
N THR A 270 12.61 6.80 1.85
CA THR A 270 11.72 7.08 0.72
C THR A 270 11.55 5.81 -0.09
N ILE A 271 10.32 5.51 -0.50
CA ILE A 271 10.00 4.33 -1.33
C ILE A 271 9.84 4.79 -2.78
N THR A 272 10.93 4.78 -3.53
CA THR A 272 10.95 5.20 -4.96
C THR A 272 10.53 4.10 -5.93
N SER A 273 10.41 2.85 -5.45
CA SER A 273 9.91 1.71 -6.22
C SER A 273 8.99 0.89 -5.33
N PHE A 274 7.69 1.05 -5.54
CA PHE A 274 6.64 0.41 -4.76
C PHE A 274 5.89 -0.63 -5.61
N SER A 275 5.56 -1.77 -5.00
CA SER A 275 4.74 -2.82 -5.63
C SER A 275 3.96 -3.55 -4.54
N ALA A 276 2.66 -3.30 -4.44
CA ALA A 276 1.80 -3.96 -3.47
C ALA A 276 0.34 -3.93 -3.91
N ASP A 277 -0.50 -4.66 -3.18
CA ASP A 277 -1.96 -4.53 -3.27
C ASP A 277 -2.42 -3.40 -2.32
N LEU A 278 -2.97 -2.31 -2.88
CA LEU A 278 -3.49 -1.18 -2.10
C LEU A 278 -4.72 -1.58 -1.25
N ASN A 279 -5.42 -2.67 -1.61
CA ASN A 279 -6.55 -3.18 -0.83
C ASN A 279 -6.13 -3.63 0.59
N LEU A 280 -4.86 -3.95 0.81
CA LEU A 280 -4.33 -4.29 2.14
C LEU A 280 -4.53 -3.15 3.15
N PHE A 281 -4.35 -1.90 2.70
CA PHE A 281 -4.53 -0.72 3.53
C PHE A 281 -6.01 -0.51 3.86
N LEU A 282 -6.90 -0.64 2.87
CA LEU A 282 -8.35 -0.53 3.07
C LEU A 282 -8.86 -1.63 4.01
N GLN A 283 -8.41 -2.87 3.84
CA GLN A 283 -8.75 -3.99 4.72
C GLN A 283 -8.24 -3.80 6.15
N TYR A 284 -7.00 -3.28 6.33
CA TYR A 284 -6.49 -2.93 7.64
C TYR A 284 -7.39 -1.89 8.31
N LEU A 285 -7.74 -0.82 7.60
CA LEU A 285 -8.61 0.23 8.13
C LEU A 285 -10.01 -0.30 8.46
N SER A 286 -10.57 -1.20 7.64
CA SER A 286 -11.88 -1.81 7.93
C SER A 286 -11.90 -2.83 9.05
N THR A 287 -10.75 -3.42 9.38
CA THR A 287 -10.65 -4.43 10.44
C THR A 287 -10.21 -3.82 11.77
N SER A 288 -9.36 -2.79 11.73
CA SER A 288 -8.66 -2.27 12.91
C SER A 288 -8.91 -0.79 13.18
N GLN A 289 -9.59 -0.09 12.27
CA GLN A 289 -9.92 1.33 12.39
C GLN A 289 -11.43 1.55 12.11
N THR A 290 -11.83 2.79 11.83
CA THR A 290 -13.25 3.17 11.74
C THR A 290 -13.84 3.10 10.33
N LEU A 291 -13.05 2.75 9.31
CA LEU A 291 -13.50 2.72 7.92
C LEU A 291 -14.47 1.56 7.69
N SER A 292 -15.77 1.85 7.57
CA SER A 292 -16.75 0.80 7.28
C SER A 292 -16.47 0.10 5.94
N SER A 293 -16.49 -1.24 5.93
CA SER A 293 -16.34 -2.03 4.70
C SER A 293 -17.53 -1.87 3.72
N SER A 294 -18.63 -1.25 4.17
CA SER A 294 -19.78 -0.89 3.31
C SER A 294 -19.56 0.35 2.44
N GLN A 295 -18.48 1.12 2.70
CA GLN A 295 -18.12 2.28 1.87
C GLN A 295 -17.82 1.84 0.43
N TYR A 296 -17.93 2.79 -0.49
CA TYR A 296 -17.60 2.63 -1.90
C TYR A 296 -16.27 3.31 -2.20
N LEU A 297 -15.34 2.62 -2.85
CA LEU A 297 -14.11 3.24 -3.36
C LEU A 297 -14.48 4.10 -4.58
N THR A 298 -14.34 5.43 -4.45
CA THR A 298 -14.72 6.39 -5.50
C THR A 298 -13.54 6.87 -6.31
N THR A 299 -12.34 6.87 -5.72
CA THR A 299 -11.16 7.47 -6.34
C THR A 299 -9.90 6.67 -5.98
N VAL A 300 -9.00 6.53 -6.94
CA VAL A 300 -7.62 6.05 -6.74
C VAL A 300 -6.70 6.94 -7.56
N GLN A 301 -5.83 7.67 -6.89
CA GLN A 301 -4.89 8.62 -7.45
C GLN A 301 -3.46 8.33 -6.97
N ALA A 302 -2.48 8.81 -7.72
CA ALA A 302 -1.06 8.80 -7.34
C ALA A 302 -0.36 10.06 -7.86
N GLY A 303 0.20 10.85 -6.94
CA GLY A 303 0.74 12.18 -7.26
C GLY A 303 1.65 12.73 -6.17
N THR A 304 1.80 14.06 -6.17
CA THR A 304 2.60 14.79 -5.18
C THR A 304 1.81 15.99 -4.67
N GLU A 305 1.64 16.10 -3.35
CA GLU A 305 1.14 17.33 -2.74
C GLU A 305 2.28 18.33 -2.60
N ALA A 306 2.29 19.38 -3.41
CA ALA A 306 3.35 20.39 -3.39
C ALA A 306 2.92 21.59 -2.53
N THR A 307 3.71 21.95 -1.51
CA THR A 307 3.45 23.11 -0.65
C THR A 307 4.40 24.28 -0.94
N SER A 308 5.72 24.02 -0.97
CA SER A 308 6.74 25.05 -1.21
C SER A 308 8.06 24.46 -1.71
N GLY A 309 8.87 25.31 -2.36
CA GLY A 309 10.16 24.94 -2.93
C GLY A 309 10.08 24.70 -4.43
N SER A 310 11.04 23.98 -5.01
CA SER A 310 11.03 23.60 -6.42
C SER A 310 11.50 22.17 -6.62
N ALA A 311 10.71 21.37 -7.31
CA ALA A 311 11.03 19.98 -7.59
C ALA A 311 10.55 19.53 -8.97
N THR A 312 11.05 18.37 -9.39
CA THR A 312 10.54 17.63 -10.53
C THR A 312 10.39 16.17 -10.13
N LEU A 313 9.14 15.72 -10.07
CA LEU A 313 8.77 14.31 -9.96
C LEU A 313 8.82 13.70 -11.36
N THR A 314 9.58 12.62 -11.51
CA THR A 314 9.65 11.83 -12.73
C THR A 314 9.20 10.42 -12.42
N THR A 315 8.03 10.03 -12.93
CA THR A 315 7.51 8.67 -12.87
C THR A 315 7.89 7.94 -14.16
N THR A 316 8.68 6.88 -14.03
CA THR A 316 9.09 6.05 -15.17
C THR A 316 8.13 4.89 -15.43
N ALA A 317 7.39 4.45 -14.41
CA ALA A 317 6.36 3.44 -14.54
C ALA A 317 5.34 3.55 -13.40
N TYR A 318 4.06 3.59 -13.75
CA TYR A 318 2.95 3.47 -12.81
C TYR A 318 1.87 2.58 -13.40
N SER A 319 1.28 1.73 -12.58
CA SER A 319 0.04 1.06 -12.93
C SER A 319 -0.80 0.79 -11.70
N VAL A 320 -2.11 0.80 -11.87
CA VAL A 320 -3.07 0.38 -10.85
C VAL A 320 -4.32 -0.17 -11.52
N VAL A 321 -4.95 -1.17 -10.91
CA VAL A 321 -6.23 -1.73 -11.36
C VAL A 321 -7.07 -2.14 -10.16
N VAL A 322 -8.38 -1.93 -10.22
CA VAL A 322 -9.33 -2.37 -9.17
C VAL A 322 -10.10 -3.60 -9.66
N ASN A 323 -9.82 -4.76 -9.08
CA ASN A 323 -10.43 -6.05 -9.42
C ASN A 323 -11.69 -6.34 -8.61
#